data_AF-A0A812K453-F1
#
_entry.id   AF-A0A812K453-F1
#
_cell.length_a   1.000
_cell.length_b   1.000
_cell.length_c   1.000
_cell.angle_alpha   90.00
_cell.angle_beta   90.00
_cell.angle_gamma   90.00
#
_symmetry.space_group_name_H-M   'P 1'
#
loop_
_entity.id
_entity.type
_entity.pdbx_description
1 polymer ?
#
loop_
_entity_poly.entity_id
_entity_poly.type
_entity_poly.pdbx_seq_one_letter_code
_entity_poly.pdbx_strand_id
1 'polypeptide(L)'
;MYGADVTHNYLTPNGFPRGLDKQYFDPSNFGRLTGEEKDLACNIPFSQMQILVPILFIWTLTIVADLRRCGDLFVRLILATPTITSMKDSVVEGDGECEIIVGLTKEVKAMLLSTCMIPRWVIDVYLLWLGCRWLSATPNFGDLLLNSVALEFIVLLKDTLFIGVVPDRNKRATQNTLIQPWQKREPANYRVFLSAFVLVLVSFSWVYYYIYRFQAVLPDYKWDVHEVGFPLSSWSLRDGSLKFISKKTQQHDRAGQKSVCSAH
;
A
#
# COMPACT_ATOMS: atom_id res chain seq x y z
N MET A 1 -4.92 -28.79 8.25
CA MET A 1 -6.19 -28.82 7.50
C MET A 1 -6.28 -30.03 6.55
N TYR A 2 -5.19 -30.47 5.91
CA TYR A 2 -5.18 -31.60 4.97
C TYR A 2 -5.02 -33.02 5.60
N GLY A 3 -5.20 -33.15 6.92
CA GLY A 3 -4.98 -34.40 7.65
C GLY A 3 -3.51 -34.73 7.94
N ALA A 4 -3.25 -35.89 8.56
CA ALA A 4 -1.92 -36.40 8.86
C ALA A 4 -1.33 -37.26 7.72
N ASP A 5 -2.13 -37.54 6.69
CA ASP A 5 -1.69 -38.34 5.55
C ASP A 5 -0.72 -37.54 4.68
N VAL A 6 0.50 -38.07 4.53
CA VAL A 6 1.57 -37.43 3.77
C VAL A 6 1.25 -37.42 2.26
N THR A 7 0.40 -38.34 1.79
CA THR A 7 0.02 -38.43 0.37
C THR A 7 -0.80 -37.23 -0.12
N HIS A 8 -1.46 -36.51 0.79
CA HIS A 8 -2.23 -35.31 0.47
C HIS A 8 -1.38 -34.02 0.46
N ASN A 9 -0.08 -34.13 0.75
CA ASN A 9 0.84 -33.01 0.80
C ASN A 9 1.97 -33.18 -0.21
N TYR A 10 2.42 -32.07 -0.79
CA TYR A 10 3.68 -31.99 -1.53
C TYR A 10 4.66 -31.06 -0.80
N LEU A 11 5.96 -31.29 -0.97
CA LEU A 11 6.98 -30.41 -0.42
C LEU A 11 7.26 -29.28 -1.42
N THR A 12 7.22 -28.04 -0.93
CA THR A 12 7.69 -26.87 -1.69
C THR A 12 9.19 -26.96 -1.93
N PRO A 13 9.76 -26.14 -2.85
CA PRO A 13 11.22 -26.06 -3.02
C PRO A 13 11.99 -25.77 -1.72
N ASN A 14 11.33 -25.14 -0.74
CA ASN A 14 11.88 -24.83 0.58
C ASN A 14 11.68 -25.94 1.62
N GLY A 15 11.14 -27.11 1.23
CA GLY A 15 10.91 -28.25 2.12
C GLY A 15 9.68 -28.15 3.03
N PHE A 16 8.83 -27.14 2.85
CA PHE A 16 7.58 -27.02 3.64
C PHE A 16 6.43 -27.80 2.98
N PRO A 17 5.66 -28.60 3.74
CA PRO A 17 4.52 -29.33 3.21
C PRO A 17 3.36 -28.37 2.86
N ARG A 18 2.72 -28.60 1.72
CA ARG A 18 1.54 -27.88 1.22
C ARG A 18 0.50 -28.87 0.71
N GLY A 19 -0.78 -28.53 0.84
CA GLY A 19 -1.87 -29.40 0.39
C GLY A 19 -1.99 -29.46 -1.13
N LEU A 20 -2.04 -30.67 -1.68
CA LEU A 20 -2.02 -30.95 -3.12
C LEU A 20 -3.27 -30.41 -3.82
N ASP A 21 -4.47 -30.77 -3.35
CA ASP A 21 -5.75 -30.46 -3.99
C ASP A 21 -6.81 -30.00 -2.96
N LYS A 22 -7.79 -29.21 -3.42
CA LYS A 22 -8.95 -28.76 -2.65
C LYS A 22 -9.81 -29.93 -2.16
N GLN A 23 -9.78 -31.08 -2.84
CA GLN A 23 -10.54 -32.28 -2.46
C GLN A 23 -10.14 -32.83 -1.08
N TYR A 24 -8.88 -32.64 -0.68
CA TYR A 24 -8.35 -33.09 0.61
C TYR A 24 -8.43 -32.01 1.69
N PHE A 25 -8.96 -30.82 1.37
CA PHE A 25 -9.17 -29.76 2.33
C PHE A 25 -10.43 -30.07 3.14
N ASP A 26 -10.25 -30.39 4.41
CA ASP A 26 -11.36 -30.61 5.35
C ASP A 26 -11.41 -29.47 6.38
N PRO A 27 -12.39 -28.55 6.28
CA PRO A 27 -12.57 -27.46 7.23
C PRO A 27 -12.75 -27.92 8.67
N SER A 28 -13.26 -29.14 8.90
CA SER A 28 -13.51 -29.67 10.24
C SER A 28 -12.20 -29.89 11.02
N ASN A 29 -11.10 -30.16 10.32
CA ASN A 29 -9.77 -30.28 10.92
C ASN A 29 -9.27 -28.96 11.52
N PHE A 30 -9.76 -27.81 11.05
CA PHE A 30 -9.46 -26.53 11.72
C PHE A 30 -10.01 -26.51 13.15
N GLY A 31 -11.16 -27.15 13.39
CA GLY A 31 -11.75 -27.31 14.71
C GLY A 31 -10.85 -28.05 15.71
N ARG A 32 -9.92 -28.89 15.23
CA ARG A 32 -8.98 -29.66 16.04
C ARG A 32 -7.75 -28.88 16.48
N LEU A 33 -7.44 -27.75 15.84
CA LEU A 33 -6.33 -26.88 16.25
C LEU A 33 -6.57 -26.29 17.64
N THR A 34 -5.49 -26.03 18.36
CA THR A 34 -5.54 -25.32 19.64
C THR A 34 -6.09 -23.90 19.45
N GLY A 35 -6.54 -23.26 20.54
CA GLY A 35 -7.04 -21.88 20.47
C GLY A 35 -6.00 -20.92 19.92
N GLU A 36 -4.75 -21.04 20.40
CA GLU A 36 -3.64 -20.18 19.99
C GLU A 36 -3.29 -20.32 18.51
N GLU A 37 -3.26 -21.55 17.97
CA GLU A 37 -3.00 -21.78 16.54
C GLU A 37 -4.12 -21.21 15.65
N LYS A 38 -5.37 -21.30 16.10
CA LYS A 38 -6.51 -20.69 15.39
C LYS A 38 -6.40 -19.18 15.40
N ASP A 39 -6.08 -18.59 16.54
CA ASP A 39 -5.92 -17.14 16.67
C ASP A 39 -4.77 -16.65 15.78
N LEU A 40 -3.64 -17.37 15.76
CA LEU A 40 -2.53 -17.07 14.86
C LEU A 40 -2.95 -17.13 13.38
N ALA A 41 -3.65 -18.19 12.97
CA ALA A 41 -4.10 -18.36 11.58
C ALA A 41 -5.15 -17.30 11.18
N CYS A 42 -6.05 -16.94 12.09
CA CYS A 42 -7.08 -15.93 11.88
C CYS A 42 -6.51 -14.50 11.88
N ASN A 43 -5.36 -14.26 12.52
CA ASN A 43 -4.72 -12.94 12.57
C ASN A 43 -3.86 -12.61 11.33
N ILE A 44 -3.66 -13.58 10.42
CA ILE A 44 -2.95 -13.33 9.16
C ILE A 44 -3.75 -12.33 8.31
N PRO A 45 -3.17 -11.23 7.80
CA PRO A 45 -3.91 -10.20 7.06
C PRO A 45 -4.73 -10.70 5.87
N PHE A 46 -4.30 -11.80 5.23
CA PHE A 46 -5.01 -12.43 4.12
C PHE A 46 -6.33 -13.09 4.50
N SER A 47 -6.58 -13.37 5.79
CA SER A 47 -7.88 -13.85 6.27
C SER A 47 -8.94 -12.74 6.25
N GLN A 48 -8.53 -11.48 6.42
CA GLN A 48 -9.41 -10.31 6.47
C GLN A 48 -9.00 -9.28 5.41
N MET A 49 -9.33 -9.58 4.15
CA MET A 49 -9.04 -8.68 3.02
C MET A 49 -9.65 -7.29 3.18
N GLN A 50 -10.74 -7.16 3.95
CA GLN A 50 -11.38 -5.90 4.27
C GLN A 50 -10.46 -4.91 5.01
N ILE A 51 -9.46 -5.41 5.76
CA ILE A 51 -8.46 -4.59 6.45
C ILE A 51 -7.21 -4.43 5.58
N LEU A 52 -6.76 -5.51 4.95
CA LEU A 52 -5.53 -5.49 4.15
C LEU A 52 -5.65 -4.61 2.90
N VAL A 53 -6.77 -4.67 2.17
CA VAL A 53 -6.95 -3.93 0.91
C VAL A 53 -6.88 -2.41 1.12
N PRO A 54 -7.61 -1.80 2.09
CA PRO A 54 -7.48 -0.37 2.35
C PRO A 54 -6.07 0.06 2.75
N ILE A 55 -5.37 -0.72 3.57
CA ILE A 55 -3.99 -0.39 4.00
C ILE A 55 -3.04 -0.41 2.80
N LEU A 56 -3.09 -1.46 1.98
CA LEU A 56 -2.30 -1.52 0.74
C LEU A 56 -2.67 -0.41 -0.25
N PHE A 57 -3.94 -0.04 -0.30
CA PHE A 57 -4.42 1.05 -1.15
C PHE A 57 -3.92 2.41 -0.69
N ILE A 58 -3.98 2.71 0.62
CA ILE A 58 -3.41 3.93 1.19
C ILE A 58 -1.91 3.98 0.91
N TRP A 59 -1.19 2.90 1.17
CA TRP A 59 0.24 2.79 0.85
C TRP A 59 0.52 3.07 -0.64
N THR A 60 -0.26 2.47 -1.54
CA THR A 60 -0.14 2.69 -2.98
C THR A 60 -0.38 4.15 -3.35
N LEU A 61 -1.42 4.78 -2.79
CA LEU A 61 -1.71 6.20 -3.02
C LEU A 61 -0.57 7.10 -2.54
N THR A 62 0.04 6.81 -1.39
CA THR A 62 1.18 7.57 -0.87
C THR A 62 2.34 7.57 -1.86
N ILE A 63 2.70 6.40 -2.40
CA ILE A 63 3.79 6.32 -3.40
C ILE A 63 3.38 6.93 -4.75
N VAL A 64 2.14 6.70 -5.21
CA VAL A 64 1.63 7.29 -6.46
C VAL A 64 1.61 8.82 -6.38
N ALA A 65 1.29 9.39 -5.21
CA ALA A 65 1.36 10.83 -4.99
C ALA A 65 2.79 11.36 -5.14
N ASP A 66 3.80 10.63 -4.66
CA ASP A 66 5.20 11.02 -4.86
C ASP A 66 5.64 10.88 -6.32
N LEU A 67 5.29 9.77 -6.98
CA LEU A 67 5.53 9.57 -8.41
C LEU A 67 4.90 10.67 -9.25
N ARG A 68 3.69 11.12 -8.92
CA ARG A 68 3.04 12.25 -9.59
C ARG A 68 3.86 13.53 -9.42
N ARG A 69 4.30 13.86 -8.20
CA ARG A 69 5.16 15.03 -7.95
C ARG A 69 6.45 14.96 -8.76
N CYS A 70 7.07 13.77 -8.85
CA CYS A 70 8.25 13.54 -9.67
C CYS A 70 7.95 13.73 -11.16
N GLY A 71 6.82 13.22 -11.64
CA GLY A 71 6.35 13.39 -13.01
C GLY A 71 6.08 14.85 -13.35
N ASP A 72 5.45 15.60 -12.46
CA ASP A 72 5.19 17.03 -12.63
C ASP A 72 6.51 17.82 -12.72
N LEU A 73 7.50 17.49 -11.87
CA LEU A 73 8.84 18.06 -11.94
C LEU A 73 9.56 17.68 -13.25
N PHE A 74 9.46 16.42 -13.69
CA PHE A 74 10.04 15.97 -14.95
C PHE A 74 9.45 16.74 -16.14
N VAL A 75 8.12 16.85 -16.21
CA VAL A 75 7.43 17.61 -17.26
C VAL A 75 7.87 19.07 -17.23
N ARG A 76 7.87 19.71 -16.06
CA ARG A 76 8.23 21.13 -15.92
C ARG A 76 9.69 21.41 -16.28
N LEU A 77 10.63 20.60 -15.77
CA LEU A 77 12.06 20.88 -15.86
C LEU A 77 12.69 20.38 -17.17
N ILE A 78 12.25 19.21 -17.64
CA ILE A 78 12.87 18.55 -18.81
C ILE A 78 12.12 18.89 -20.09
N LEU A 79 10.79 18.74 -20.08
CA LEU A 79 9.97 18.91 -21.29
C LEU A 79 9.59 20.37 -21.53
N ALA A 80 9.18 21.10 -20.48
CA ALA A 80 8.63 22.44 -20.60
C ALA A 80 9.71 23.53 -20.61
N THR A 81 10.79 23.41 -19.85
CA THR A 81 11.84 24.44 -19.91
C THR A 81 12.54 24.41 -21.28
N PRO A 82 12.67 25.51 -22.03
CA PRO A 82 13.38 25.50 -23.31
C PRO A 82 14.87 25.20 -23.14
N THR A 83 15.49 24.74 -24.22
CA THR A 83 16.91 24.39 -24.22
C THR A 83 17.72 25.57 -24.72
N ILE A 84 18.70 26.02 -23.93
CA ILE A 84 19.60 27.12 -24.28
C ILE A 84 21.04 26.62 -24.49
N THR A 85 21.84 27.40 -25.20
CA THR A 85 23.24 27.04 -25.53
C THR A 85 24.22 27.38 -24.40
N SER A 86 23.95 28.46 -23.66
CA SER A 86 24.82 28.96 -22.60
C SER A 86 24.07 28.99 -21.26
N MET A 87 24.72 28.53 -20.19
CA MET A 87 24.16 28.59 -18.83
C MET A 87 24.06 30.03 -18.30
N LYS A 88 24.82 30.98 -18.87
CA LYS A 88 24.76 32.40 -18.49
C LYS A 88 23.38 33.00 -18.70
N ASP A 89 22.65 32.51 -19.71
CA ASP A 89 21.32 33.00 -20.09
C ASP A 89 20.20 32.18 -19.43
N SER A 90 20.52 31.31 -18.46
CA SER A 90 19.55 30.43 -17.80
C SER A 90 18.67 31.17 -16.78
N VAL A 91 19.17 32.26 -16.20
CA VAL A 91 18.51 33.01 -15.14
C VAL A 91 18.27 34.43 -15.59
N VAL A 92 17.04 34.91 -15.38
CA VAL A 92 16.66 36.31 -15.56
C VAL A 92 16.17 36.83 -14.21
N GLU A 93 16.64 38.02 -13.84
CA GLU A 93 16.16 38.74 -12.65
C GLU A 93 14.69 39.09 -12.85
N GLY A 94 13.81 38.57 -11.99
CA GLY A 94 12.39 38.88 -11.98
C GLY A 94 12.08 40.16 -11.22
N ASP A 95 10.79 40.54 -11.16
CA ASP A 95 10.33 41.61 -10.29
C ASP A 95 10.41 41.16 -8.82
N GLY A 96 11.19 41.88 -8.01
CA GLY A 96 11.60 41.44 -6.66
C GLY A 96 12.81 40.51 -6.72
N GLU A 97 13.44 40.19 -5.58
CA GLU A 97 14.66 39.35 -5.49
C GLU A 97 14.48 37.87 -5.93
N CYS A 98 13.57 37.61 -6.87
CA CYS A 98 13.27 36.31 -7.43
C CYS A 98 14.08 36.08 -8.72
N GLU A 99 14.83 35.00 -8.76
CA GLU A 99 15.55 34.55 -9.95
C GLU A 99 14.65 33.58 -10.72
N ILE A 100 14.34 33.89 -11.97
CA ILE A 100 13.50 33.03 -12.81
C ILE A 100 14.37 32.23 -13.75
N ILE A 101 14.26 30.89 -13.69
CA ILE A 101 14.92 30.02 -14.67
C ILE A 101 14.14 30.04 -15.98
N VAL A 102 14.73 30.61 -17.03
CA VAL A 102 14.13 30.70 -18.37
C VAL A 102 14.51 29.51 -19.24
N GLY A 103 15.69 28.93 -19.05
CA GLY A 103 16.19 27.84 -19.89
C GLY A 103 17.24 26.97 -19.21
N LEU A 104 17.38 25.73 -19.66
CA LEU A 104 18.47 24.83 -19.23
C LEU A 104 19.24 24.30 -20.44
N THR A 105 20.54 24.08 -20.28
CA THR A 105 21.35 23.43 -21.32
C THR A 105 21.03 21.93 -21.43
N LYS A 106 21.29 21.32 -22.59
CA LYS A 106 21.02 19.88 -22.81
C LYS A 106 21.80 19.00 -21.82
N GLU A 107 23.03 19.38 -21.53
CA GLU A 107 23.92 18.65 -20.64
C GLU A 107 23.38 18.64 -19.20
N VAL A 108 22.94 19.80 -18.69
CA VAL A 108 22.35 19.88 -17.35
C VAL A 108 21.03 19.12 -17.29
N LYS A 109 20.19 19.16 -18.33
CA LYS A 109 18.97 18.35 -18.39
C LYS A 109 19.28 16.84 -18.36
N ALA A 110 20.26 16.39 -19.12
CA ALA A 110 20.69 14.99 -19.13
C ALA A 110 21.25 14.56 -17.78
N MET A 111 22.06 15.42 -17.14
CA MET A 111 22.55 15.21 -15.78
C MET A 111 21.39 15.10 -14.80
N LEU A 112 20.48 16.08 -14.72
CA LEU A 112 19.33 16.07 -13.81
C LEU A 112 18.42 14.85 -14.03
N LEU A 113 18.19 14.47 -15.29
CA LEU A 113 17.41 13.28 -15.62
C LEU A 113 18.09 12.01 -15.10
N SER A 114 19.38 11.84 -15.40
CA SER A 114 20.14 10.62 -15.07
C SER A 114 20.49 10.48 -13.58
N THR A 115 20.87 11.56 -12.91
CA THR A 115 21.33 11.52 -11.51
C THR A 115 20.24 11.76 -10.49
N CYS A 116 19.16 12.46 -10.85
CA CYS A 116 18.11 12.83 -9.90
C CYS A 116 16.77 12.16 -10.22
N MET A 117 16.25 12.32 -11.44
CA MET A 117 14.87 11.90 -11.76
C MET A 117 14.72 10.39 -11.92
N ILE A 118 15.60 9.74 -12.71
CA ILE A 118 15.54 8.29 -12.92
C ILE A 118 15.76 7.52 -11.61
N PRO A 119 16.80 7.81 -10.81
CA PRO A 119 17.01 7.09 -9.56
C PRO A 119 15.82 7.25 -8.61
N ARG A 120 15.23 8.45 -8.55
CA ARG A 120 14.04 8.70 -7.72
C ARG A 120 12.84 7.86 -8.16
N TRP A 121 12.52 7.84 -9.46
CA TRP A 121 11.46 6.99 -10.00
C TRP A 121 11.69 5.50 -9.72
N VAL A 122 12.93 5.02 -9.88
CA VAL A 122 13.29 3.63 -9.61
C VAL A 122 13.11 3.31 -8.13
N ILE A 123 13.55 4.19 -7.23
CA ILE A 123 13.38 4.03 -5.78
C ILE A 123 11.89 4.01 -5.42
N ASP A 124 11.08 4.92 -5.95
CA ASP A 124 9.64 4.98 -5.65
C ASP A 124 8.91 3.71 -6.12
N VAL A 125 9.16 3.24 -7.34
CA VAL A 125 8.56 1.99 -7.86
C VAL A 125 9.04 0.78 -7.06
N TYR A 126 10.32 0.74 -6.69
CA TYR A 126 10.87 -0.33 -5.86
C TYR A 126 10.28 -0.32 -4.45
N LEU A 127 10.12 0.85 -3.83
CA LEU A 127 9.47 1.03 -2.54
C LEU A 127 8.00 0.63 -2.58
N LEU A 128 7.26 0.94 -3.65
CA LEU A 128 5.88 0.49 -3.82
C LEU A 128 5.81 -1.04 -3.76
N TRP A 129 6.61 -1.71 -4.57
CA TRP A 129 6.64 -3.18 -4.63
C TRP A 129 7.09 -3.80 -3.30
N LEU A 130 8.19 -3.31 -2.74
CA LEU A 130 8.75 -3.83 -1.48
C LEU A 130 7.82 -3.56 -0.29
N GLY A 131 7.20 -2.38 -0.23
CA GLY A 131 6.26 -2.00 0.82
C GLY A 131 5.00 -2.86 0.81
N CYS A 132 4.42 -3.13 -0.38
CA CYS A 132 3.32 -4.08 -0.50
C CYS A 132 3.70 -5.48 0.01
N ARG A 133 4.92 -5.95 -0.34
CA ARG A 133 5.46 -7.22 0.14
C ARG A 133 5.61 -7.26 1.65
N TRP A 134 6.21 -6.23 2.22
CA TRP A 134 6.48 -6.15 3.65
C TRP A 134 5.20 -6.07 4.47
N LEU A 135 4.24 -5.23 4.05
CA LEU A 135 2.92 -5.14 4.69
C LEU A 135 2.19 -6.48 4.66
N SER A 136 2.14 -7.14 3.50
CA SER A 136 1.45 -8.43 3.37
C SER A 136 2.11 -9.58 4.14
N ALA A 137 3.37 -9.43 4.58
CA ALA A 137 4.09 -10.42 5.38
C ALA A 137 3.90 -10.24 6.89
N THR A 138 3.11 -9.27 7.33
CA THR A 138 2.90 -8.99 8.75
C THR A 138 2.03 -10.05 9.42
N PRO A 139 2.37 -10.56 10.62
CA PRO A 139 1.67 -11.70 11.23
C PRO A 139 0.34 -11.33 11.91
N ASN A 140 0.13 -10.07 12.27
CA ASN A 140 -1.08 -9.58 12.93
C ASN A 140 -1.49 -8.19 12.42
N PHE A 141 -2.73 -7.79 12.72
CA PHE A 141 -3.28 -6.51 12.24
C PHE A 141 -2.70 -5.27 12.94
N GLY A 142 -2.31 -5.39 14.20
CA GLY A 142 -1.72 -4.27 14.95
C GLY A 142 -0.38 -3.85 14.37
N ASP A 143 0.48 -4.83 14.13
CA ASP A 143 1.77 -4.67 13.48
C ASP A 143 1.59 -4.19 12.04
N LEU A 144 0.51 -4.58 11.36
CA LEU A 144 0.26 -4.15 9.97
C LEU A 144 0.10 -2.63 9.89
N LEU A 145 -0.64 -2.05 10.83
CA LEU A 145 -0.81 -0.60 10.93
C LEU A 145 0.50 0.08 11.32
N LEU A 146 1.23 -0.45 12.31
CA LEU A 146 2.53 0.10 12.73
C LEU A 146 3.56 0.08 11.60
N ASN A 147 3.63 -1.02 10.85
CA ASN A 147 4.51 -1.17 9.69
C ASN A 147 4.11 -0.21 8.56
N SER A 148 2.81 0.03 8.36
CA SER A 148 2.34 1.01 7.38
C SER A 148 2.78 2.43 7.72
N VAL A 149 2.66 2.84 8.98
CA VAL A 149 3.13 4.17 9.43
C VAL A 149 4.66 4.26 9.37
N ALA A 150 5.37 3.19 9.71
CA ALA A 150 6.83 3.15 9.58
C ALA A 150 7.29 3.32 8.12
N LEU A 151 6.60 2.68 7.17
CA LEU A 151 6.88 2.87 5.74
C LEU A 151 6.58 4.30 5.28
N GLU A 152 5.52 4.93 5.77
CA GLU A 152 5.23 6.35 5.49
C GLU A 152 6.36 7.25 6.01
N PHE A 153 6.90 6.97 7.20
CA PHE A 153 8.05 7.69 7.74
C PHE A 153 9.29 7.58 6.83
N ILE A 154 9.53 6.41 6.23
CA ILE A 154 10.63 6.23 5.26
C ILE A 154 10.47 7.15 4.05
N VAL A 155 9.24 7.33 3.55
CA VAL A 155 8.97 8.24 2.42
C VAL A 155 9.19 9.70 2.81
N LEU A 156 8.83 10.08 4.05
CA LEU A 156 9.03 11.43 4.59
C LEU A 156 10.49 11.75 4.91
N LEU A 157 11.32 10.73 5.14
CA LEU A 157 12.71 10.88 5.57
C LEU A 157 13.52 11.77 4.63
N LYS A 158 13.29 11.71 3.31
CA LYS A 158 14.00 12.53 2.33
C LYS A 158 13.79 14.05 2.55
N ASP A 159 12.57 14.44 2.93
CA ASP A 159 12.21 15.83 3.14
C ASP A 159 12.77 16.30 4.49
N THR A 160 12.70 15.44 5.51
CA THR A 160 13.33 15.70 6.81
C THR A 160 14.84 15.84 6.71
N LEU A 161 15.50 14.96 5.96
CA LEU A 161 16.94 15.02 5.72
C LEU A 161 17.31 16.28 4.95
N PHE A 162 16.55 16.67 3.93
CA PHE A 162 16.80 17.92 3.20
C PHE A 162 16.73 19.13 4.15
N ILE A 163 15.70 19.20 5.00
CA ILE A 163 15.54 20.28 5.97
C ILE A 163 16.68 20.28 7.01
N GLY A 164 17.11 19.11 7.48
CA GLY A 164 18.14 19.00 8.51
C GLY A 164 19.58 19.21 8.02
N VAL A 165 19.90 18.76 6.81
CA VAL A 165 21.28 18.70 6.30
C VAL A 165 21.65 19.91 5.46
N VAL A 166 20.71 20.49 4.71
CA VAL A 166 21.02 21.59 3.78
C VAL A 166 21.15 22.92 4.54
N PRO A 167 22.22 23.71 4.34
CA PRO A 167 22.36 25.02 4.97
C PRO A 167 21.24 25.98 4.57
N ASP A 168 20.85 26.87 5.48
CA ASP A 168 19.73 27.81 5.25
C ASP A 168 19.97 28.75 4.06
N ARG A 169 21.24 29.07 3.76
CA ARG A 169 21.59 29.85 2.56
C ARG A 169 21.16 29.13 1.28
N ASN A 170 21.38 27.82 1.18
CA ASN A 170 21.02 27.03 0.01
C ASN A 170 19.50 26.83 -0.07
N LYS A 171 18.83 26.69 1.08
CA LYS A 171 17.36 26.65 1.13
C LYS A 171 16.75 27.94 0.59
N ARG A 172 17.23 29.10 1.04
CA ARG A 172 16.78 30.41 0.55
C ARG A 172 17.05 30.59 -0.93
N ALA A 173 18.24 30.21 -1.40
CA ALA A 173 18.55 30.23 -2.83
C ALA A 173 17.54 29.38 -3.63
N THR A 174 17.29 28.14 -3.19
CA THR A 174 16.33 27.24 -3.87
C THR A 174 14.89 27.74 -3.81
N GLN A 175 14.49 28.44 -2.74
CA GLN A 175 13.16 29.04 -2.59
C GLN A 175 12.97 30.28 -3.47
N ASN A 176 14.04 31.05 -3.69
CA ASN A 176 14.03 32.24 -4.54
C ASN A 176 14.18 31.91 -6.03
N THR A 177 14.64 30.70 -6.36
CA THR A 177 14.71 30.22 -7.75
C THR A 177 13.35 29.69 -8.18
N LEU A 178 12.59 30.50 -8.92
CA LEU A 178 11.30 30.12 -9.46
C LEU A 178 11.46 29.54 -10.87
N ILE A 179 10.86 28.38 -11.12
CA ILE A 179 10.75 27.83 -12.47
C ILE A 179 9.64 28.60 -13.17
N GLN A 180 9.93 29.18 -14.33
CA GLN A 180 8.92 29.89 -15.11
C GLN A 180 7.72 28.97 -15.37
N PRO A 181 6.49 29.35 -14.95
CA PRO A 181 5.31 28.54 -15.25
C PRO A 181 5.15 28.49 -16.77
N TRP A 182 4.98 27.28 -17.31
CA TRP A 182 4.83 27.06 -18.76
C TRP A 182 3.69 27.89 -19.37
N GLN A 183 2.67 28.22 -18.57
CA GLN A 183 1.57 29.12 -18.97
C GLN A 183 1.36 30.21 -17.92
N LYS A 184 1.34 31.48 -18.35
CA LYS A 184 0.98 32.63 -17.48
C LYS A 184 -0.47 32.57 -16.97
N ARG A 185 -1.31 31.75 -17.59
CA ARG A 185 -2.72 31.53 -17.22
C ARG A 185 -3.04 30.07 -17.50
N GLU A 186 -3.19 29.25 -16.46
CA GLU A 186 -3.67 27.89 -16.61
C GLU A 186 -5.19 27.95 -16.81
N PRO A 187 -5.73 27.68 -18.02
CA PRO A 187 -7.18 27.52 -18.16
C PRO A 187 -7.62 26.31 -17.35
N ALA A 188 -8.82 26.34 -16.77
CA ALA A 188 -9.39 25.19 -16.08
C ALA A 188 -9.44 23.99 -17.04
N ASN A 189 -8.47 23.08 -16.90
CA ASN A 189 -8.28 21.96 -17.81
C ASN A 189 -8.85 20.70 -17.16
N TYR A 190 -9.92 20.16 -17.75
CA TYR A 190 -10.55 18.92 -17.29
C TYR A 190 -9.56 17.75 -17.22
N ARG A 191 -8.45 17.79 -17.98
CA ARG A 191 -7.39 16.77 -17.95
C ARG A 191 -6.74 16.64 -16.58
N VAL A 192 -6.53 17.75 -15.86
CA VAL A 192 -5.92 17.72 -14.52
C VAL A 192 -6.86 17.01 -13.55
N PHE A 193 -8.17 17.29 -13.64
CA PHE A 193 -9.18 16.60 -12.85
C PHE A 193 -9.24 15.11 -13.21
N LEU A 194 -9.39 14.77 -14.49
CA LEU A 194 -9.44 13.39 -14.98
C LEU A 194 -8.20 12.58 -14.58
N SER A 195 -7.02 13.21 -14.58
CA SER A 195 -5.78 12.55 -14.16
C SER A 195 -5.84 12.05 -12.71
N ALA A 196 -6.49 12.78 -11.80
CA ALA A 196 -6.64 12.35 -10.41
C ALA A 196 -7.51 11.09 -10.30
N PHE A 197 -8.63 11.02 -11.05
CA PHE A 197 -9.47 9.83 -11.10
C PHE A 197 -8.75 8.63 -11.71
N VAL A 198 -8.02 8.86 -12.81
CA VAL A 198 -7.22 7.79 -13.45
C VAL A 198 -6.19 7.25 -12.46
N LEU A 199 -5.50 8.11 -11.68
CA LEU A 199 -4.53 7.66 -10.68
C LEU A 199 -5.17 6.83 -9.56
N VAL A 200 -6.37 7.18 -9.11
CA VAL A 200 -7.13 6.36 -8.14
C VAL A 200 -7.45 4.98 -8.73
N LEU A 201 -7.95 4.93 -9.97
CA LEU A 201 -8.26 3.67 -10.66
C LEU A 201 -7.01 2.81 -10.90
N VAL A 202 -5.89 3.43 -11.28
CA VAL A 202 -4.60 2.76 -11.43
C VAL A 202 -4.13 2.20 -10.09
N SER A 203 -4.30 2.93 -9.00
CA SER A 203 -3.94 2.48 -7.65
C SER A 203 -4.79 1.28 -7.20
N PHE A 204 -6.10 1.30 -7.44
CA PHE A 204 -6.96 0.13 -7.21
C PHE A 204 -6.56 -1.06 -8.07
N SER A 205 -6.30 -0.82 -9.35
CA SER A 205 -5.88 -1.87 -10.30
C SER A 205 -4.55 -2.49 -9.88
N TRP A 206 -3.60 -1.69 -9.38
CA TRP A 206 -2.33 -2.14 -8.85
C TRP A 206 -2.52 -3.04 -7.62
N VAL A 207 -3.30 -2.60 -6.62
CA VAL A 207 -3.57 -3.41 -5.41
C VAL A 207 -4.22 -4.73 -5.78
N TYR A 208 -5.23 -4.71 -6.66
CA TYR A 208 -5.86 -5.91 -7.17
C TYR A 208 -4.83 -6.83 -7.85
N TYR A 209 -4.06 -6.30 -8.80
CA TYR A 209 -3.05 -7.07 -9.52
C TYR A 209 -1.98 -7.63 -8.58
N TYR A 210 -1.54 -6.85 -7.59
CA TYR A 210 -0.58 -7.29 -6.59
C TYR A 210 -1.10 -8.48 -5.78
N ILE A 211 -2.32 -8.39 -5.25
CA ILE A 211 -2.93 -9.44 -4.44
C ILE A 211 -3.11 -10.74 -5.23
N TYR A 212 -3.55 -10.67 -6.49
CA TYR A 212 -3.85 -11.87 -7.27
C TYR A 212 -2.67 -12.43 -8.07
N ARG A 213 -1.65 -11.63 -8.39
CA ARG A 213 -0.54 -12.06 -9.28
C ARG A 213 0.84 -11.96 -8.65
N PHE A 214 1.12 -10.96 -7.82
CA PHE A 214 2.46 -10.72 -7.26
C PHE A 214 2.63 -11.17 -5.82
N GLN A 215 1.61 -11.82 -5.25
CA GLN A 215 1.62 -12.27 -3.87
C GLN A 215 2.63 -13.40 -3.68
N ALA A 216 3.89 -13.05 -3.42
CA ALA A 216 4.99 -13.99 -3.23
C ALA A 216 5.17 -14.44 -1.76
N VAL A 217 4.38 -13.89 -0.83
CA VAL A 217 4.51 -14.19 0.61
C VAL A 217 3.99 -15.59 0.94
N LEU A 218 2.91 -16.02 0.29
CA LEU A 218 2.38 -17.38 0.41
C LEU A 218 2.27 -17.97 -1.00
N PRO A 219 3.33 -18.61 -1.52
CA PRO A 219 3.22 -19.31 -2.80
C PRO A 219 2.08 -20.32 -2.72
N ASP A 220 1.27 -20.36 -3.78
CA ASP A 220 0.11 -21.24 -3.93
C ASP A 220 -1.01 -21.02 -2.90
N TYR A 221 -1.20 -19.79 -2.43
CA TYR A 221 -2.32 -19.47 -1.55
C TYR A 221 -3.67 -19.65 -2.27
N LYS A 222 -4.41 -20.69 -1.90
CA LYS A 222 -5.69 -21.09 -2.54
C LYS A 222 -6.92 -20.36 -2.00
N TRP A 223 -6.74 -19.35 -1.15
CA TRP A 223 -7.81 -18.62 -0.44
C TRP A 223 -8.60 -19.44 0.59
N ASP A 224 -8.15 -20.66 0.91
CA ASP A 224 -8.86 -21.63 1.76
C ASP A 224 -9.11 -21.14 3.21
N VAL A 225 -8.27 -20.23 3.74
CA VAL A 225 -8.40 -19.71 5.11
C VAL A 225 -9.61 -18.76 5.25
N HIS A 226 -9.99 -18.08 4.16
CA HIS A 226 -11.08 -17.11 4.18
C HIS A 226 -12.43 -17.77 4.50
N GLU A 227 -12.65 -19.00 4.04
CA GLU A 227 -13.90 -19.73 4.29
C GLU A 227 -14.08 -20.14 5.76
N VAL A 228 -12.97 -20.36 6.47
CA VAL A 228 -12.99 -20.91 7.84
C VAL A 228 -12.96 -19.81 8.90
N GLY A 229 -12.33 -18.67 8.62
CA GLY A 229 -12.25 -17.54 9.56
C GLY A 229 -13.53 -16.70 9.64
N PHE A 230 -14.33 -16.65 8.57
CA PHE A 230 -15.47 -15.74 8.44
C PHE A 230 -16.79 -16.11 9.18
N PRO A 231 -17.12 -17.36 9.56
CA PRO A 231 -18.43 -17.68 10.12
C PRO A 231 -18.66 -17.21 11.58
N LEU A 232 -17.69 -16.54 12.20
CA LEU A 232 -17.77 -16.04 13.59
C LEU A 232 -17.89 -14.52 13.72
N SER A 233 -17.67 -13.74 12.65
CA SER A 233 -17.81 -12.28 12.66
C SER A 233 -19.06 -11.79 11.94
N SER A 234 -20.16 -12.56 11.95
CA SER A 234 -21.48 -11.97 11.77
C SER A 234 -21.77 -11.09 12.99
N TRP A 235 -21.17 -9.90 13.01
CA TRP A 235 -21.53 -8.82 13.90
C TRP A 235 -22.97 -8.44 13.56
N SER A 236 -23.93 -9.11 14.22
CA SER A 236 -25.31 -8.67 14.19
C SER A 236 -25.36 -7.39 15.01
N LEU A 237 -25.48 -6.25 14.33
CA LEU A 237 -25.95 -4.98 14.90
C LEU A 237 -27.40 -5.18 15.37
N ARG A 238 -27.59 -5.95 16.45
CA ARG A 238 -28.81 -5.89 17.26
C ARG A 238 -28.51 -4.98 18.43
N ASP A 239 -29.25 -3.87 18.48
CA ASP A 239 -29.37 -2.95 19.62
C ASP A 239 -28.21 -1.96 19.87
N GLY A 240 -27.47 -1.57 18.84
CA GLY A 240 -26.48 -0.47 18.95
C GLY A 240 -25.29 -0.77 19.87
N SER A 241 -25.12 -2.03 20.30
CA SER A 241 -24.00 -2.50 21.09
C SER A 241 -23.29 -3.61 20.34
N LEU A 242 -21.99 -3.45 20.11
CA LEU A 242 -21.11 -4.48 19.55
C LEU A 242 -20.96 -5.62 20.56
N LYS A 243 -21.91 -6.56 20.57
CA LYS A 243 -21.82 -7.79 21.35
C LYS A 243 -21.22 -8.91 20.49
N PHE A 244 -20.10 -9.46 20.96
CA PHE A 244 -19.49 -10.65 20.38
C PHE A 244 -20.36 -11.87 20.73
N ILE A 245 -21.26 -12.28 19.84
CA ILE A 245 -22.09 -13.47 20.06
C ILE A 245 -21.24 -14.71 19.75
N SER A 246 -20.59 -15.25 20.76
CA SER A 246 -20.00 -16.59 20.66
C SER A 246 -21.12 -17.62 20.52
N LYS A 247 -21.19 -18.29 19.37
CA LYS A 247 -22.20 -19.35 19.09
C LYS A 247 -22.21 -20.47 20.13
N LYS A 248 -21.16 -20.63 20.94
CA LYS A 248 -21.13 -21.63 22.04
C LYS A 248 -22.19 -21.39 23.11
N THR A 249 -22.63 -20.16 23.35
CA THR A 249 -23.64 -19.88 24.38
C THR A 249 -25.07 -20.24 23.92
N GLN A 250 -25.34 -20.24 22.62
CA GLN A 250 -26.67 -20.54 22.10
C GLN A 250 -27.08 -22.02 22.22
N GLN A 251 -26.11 -22.93 22.36
CA GLN A 251 -26.40 -24.36 22.50
C GLN A 251 -26.61 -24.78 23.95
N HIS A 252 -26.07 -24.03 24.92
CA HIS A 252 -26.33 -24.26 26.35
C HIS A 252 -27.68 -23.66 26.80
N ASP A 253 -28.10 -22.52 26.24
CA ASP A 253 -29.39 -21.92 26.59
C ASP A 253 -30.59 -22.69 26.00
N ARG A 254 -30.44 -23.34 24.85
CA ARG A 254 -31.52 -24.20 24.29
C ARG A 254 -31.70 -25.54 25.01
N ALA A 255 -30.71 -25.98 25.79
CA ALA A 255 -30.85 -27.17 26.64
C ALA A 255 -31.52 -26.85 27.99
N GLY A 256 -31.33 -25.63 28.53
CA GLY A 256 -31.99 -25.18 29.76
C GLY A 256 -33.44 -24.72 29.56
N GLN A 257 -33.82 -24.25 28.37
CA GLN A 257 -35.15 -23.68 28.14
C GLN A 257 -36.24 -24.71 27.80
N LYS A 258 -35.89 -25.99 27.61
CA LYS A 258 -36.86 -27.08 27.43
C LYS A 258 -37.37 -27.70 28.74
N SER A 259 -36.85 -27.32 29.91
CA SER A 259 -37.31 -27.86 31.19
C SER A 259 -38.27 -26.96 31.98
N VAL A 260 -38.70 -25.81 31.42
CA VAL A 260 -39.51 -24.80 32.17
C VAL A 260 -40.93 -24.62 31.61
N CYS A 261 -41.33 -25.33 30.53
CA CYS A 261 -42.69 -25.26 29.97
C CYS A 261 -43.51 -26.56 30.15
N SER A 262 -43.37 -27.24 31.29
CA SER A 262 -44.29 -28.30 31.73
C SER A 262 -44.44 -28.28 33.25
N ALA A 263 -44.98 -27.19 33.78
CA ALA A 263 -45.65 -27.15 35.07
C ALA A 263 -46.55 -25.90 35.12
N HIS A 264 -47.84 -26.15 35.32
CA HIS A 264 -48.98 -25.23 35.46
C HIS A 264 -49.66 -24.73 34.19
#